data_AF-X0W8D9-F1
#
_entry.id   AF-X0W8D9-F1
#
_cell.length_a   1.000
_cell.length_b   1.000
_cell.length_c   1.000
_cell.angle_alpha   90.00
_cell.angle_beta   90.00
_cell.angle_gamma   90.00
#
_symmetry.space_group_name_H-M   'P 1'
#
loop_
_entity.id
_entity.type
_entity.pdbx_description
1 polymer ?
#
loop_
_entity_poly.entity_id
_entity_poly.type
_entity_poly.pdbx_seq_one_letter_code
_entity_poly.pdbx_strand_id
1 'polypeptide(L)'
;AGVHRAQDALLDRMITIKLGHYDRDSEIAIAAAKGGVSSEAARAIVDVVRGARETDAGTVPTVRASIMIARLVSTNGMRMSSSNVAFRQTCLDVLAGGADGDGDPGLEKGLITLIEKHC
;
A
#
# COMPACT_ATOMS: atom_id res chain seq x y z
N ALA A 1 -33.23 -14.20 -4.38
CA ALA A 1 -32.38 -14.09 -5.59
C ALA A 1 -30.95 -13.97 -5.10
N GLY A 2 -30.05 -14.94 -5.25
CA GLY A 2 -29.91 -15.93 -6.32
C GLY A 2 -28.54 -15.74 -6.96
N VAL A 3 -27.47 -15.80 -6.16
CA VAL A 3 -26.09 -15.81 -6.65
C VAL A 3 -25.50 -17.15 -6.22
N HIS A 4 -25.76 -18.17 -7.02
CA HIS A 4 -25.04 -19.43 -6.88
C HIS A 4 -23.56 -19.11 -7.09
N ARG A 5 -22.69 -19.54 -6.15
CA ARG A 5 -21.23 -19.59 -6.34
C ARG A 5 -20.96 -20.03 -7.77
N ALA A 6 -20.13 -19.27 -8.49
CA ALA A 6 -19.75 -19.61 -9.86
C ALA A 6 -19.48 -21.11 -9.93
N GLN A 7 -20.26 -21.83 -10.74
CA GLN A 7 -20.15 -23.28 -10.82
C GLN A 7 -18.71 -23.65 -11.17
N ASP A 8 -18.10 -24.55 -10.40
CA ASP A 8 -16.73 -25.05 -10.55
C ASP A 8 -16.39 -25.48 -11.99
N ALA A 9 -17.39 -25.95 -12.75
CA ALA A 9 -17.23 -26.37 -14.15
C ALA A 9 -16.74 -25.27 -15.12
N LEU A 10 -16.82 -23.98 -14.75
CA LEU A 10 -16.25 -22.89 -15.54
C LEU A 10 -14.76 -22.65 -15.23
N LEU A 11 -14.30 -22.95 -14.01
CA LEU A 11 -12.88 -22.81 -13.64
C LEU A 11 -12.01 -23.79 -14.43
N ASP A 12 -12.51 -25.01 -14.71
CA ASP A 12 -11.81 -26.01 -15.54
C ASP A 12 -11.56 -25.57 -17.00
N ARG A 13 -12.31 -24.56 -17.49
CA ARG A 13 -12.12 -24.00 -18.84
C ARG A 13 -11.34 -22.69 -18.85
N MET A 14 -10.91 -22.21 -17.69
CA MET A 14 -10.10 -20.99 -17.55
C MET A 14 -8.64 -21.34 -17.26
N ILE A 15 -7.73 -20.76 -18.04
CA ILE A 15 -6.30 -20.82 -17.72
C ILE A 15 -6.04 -19.83 -16.58
N THR A 16 -5.68 -20.34 -15.40
CA THR A 16 -5.36 -19.50 -14.24
C THR A 16 -3.91 -19.03 -14.30
N ILE A 17 -3.70 -17.72 -14.37
CA ILE A 17 -2.37 -17.11 -14.25
C ILE A 17 -2.22 -16.56 -12.84
N LYS A 18 -1.26 -17.09 -12.07
CA LYS A 18 -0.94 -16.56 -10.75
C LYS A 18 -0.13 -15.27 -10.90
N LEU A 19 -0.71 -14.15 -10.51
CA LEU A 19 -0.03 -12.87 -10.46
C LEU A 19 0.44 -12.60 -9.02
N GLY A 20 1.73 -12.30 -8.88
CA GLY A 20 2.33 -11.83 -7.63
C GLY A 20 2.45 -10.30 -7.60
N HIS A 21 3.16 -9.81 -6.60
CA HIS A 21 3.60 -8.41 -6.57
C HIS A 21 4.64 -8.15 -7.66
N TYR A 22 4.69 -6.90 -8.13
CA TYR A 22 5.73 -6.48 -9.07
C TYR A 22 7.10 -6.45 -8.37
N ASP A 23 8.18 -6.47 -9.16
CA ASP A 23 9.50 -6.15 -8.64
C ASP A 23 9.55 -4.69 -8.15
N ARG A 24 10.56 -4.38 -7.34
CA ARG A 24 10.68 -3.08 -6.68
C ARG A 24 10.74 -1.92 -7.69
N ASP A 25 11.50 -2.07 -8.76
CA ASP A 25 11.73 -0.97 -9.70
C ASP A 25 10.47 -0.69 -10.53
N SER A 26 9.74 -1.74 -10.89
CA SER A 26 8.41 -1.61 -11.49
C SER A 26 7.42 -0.91 -10.55
N GLU A 27 7.38 -1.24 -9.26
CA GLU A 27 6.51 -0.56 -8.30
C GLU A 27 6.86 0.93 -8.17
N ILE A 28 8.15 1.28 -8.15
CA ILE A 28 8.64 2.67 -8.11
C ILE A 28 8.21 3.44 -9.35
N ALA A 29 8.42 2.87 -10.54
CA ALA A 29 8.06 3.50 -11.80
C ALA A 29 6.54 3.74 -11.88
N ILE A 30 5.74 2.76 -11.46
CA ILE A 30 4.28 2.88 -11.40
C ILE A 30 3.85 3.96 -10.40
N ALA A 31 4.39 3.94 -9.18
CA ALA A 31 4.04 4.89 -8.13
C ALA A 31 4.42 6.32 -8.50
N ALA A 32 5.60 6.54 -9.09
CA ALA A 32 6.02 7.86 -9.59
C ALA A 32 5.07 8.35 -10.69
N ALA A 33 4.84 7.53 -11.72
CA ALA A 33 4.06 7.91 -12.89
C ALA A 33 2.56 8.12 -12.58
N LYS A 34 1.96 7.29 -11.73
CA LYS A 34 0.54 7.36 -11.37
C LYS A 34 0.26 8.25 -10.16
N GLY A 35 1.27 8.45 -9.31
CA GLY A 35 1.23 9.26 -8.11
C GLY A 35 1.59 10.73 -8.32
N GLY A 36 2.33 11.06 -9.37
CA GLY A 36 2.76 12.44 -9.63
C GLY A 36 3.83 12.93 -8.65
N VAL A 37 4.70 12.03 -8.18
CA VAL A 37 5.82 12.32 -7.28
C VAL A 37 7.16 12.02 -7.94
N SER A 38 8.26 12.53 -7.39
CA SER A 38 9.61 12.20 -7.88
C SER A 38 9.91 10.70 -7.70
N SER A 39 10.85 10.17 -8.49
CA SER A 39 11.30 8.77 -8.34
C SER A 39 11.87 8.49 -6.94
N GLU A 40 12.51 9.49 -6.31
CA GLU A 40 13.02 9.40 -4.95
C GLU A 40 11.88 9.30 -3.91
N ALA A 41 10.86 10.14 -4.03
CA ALA A 41 9.67 10.06 -3.18
C ALA A 41 8.92 8.72 -3.40
N ALA A 42 8.75 8.30 -4.66
CA ALA A 42 8.13 7.01 -4.97
C ALA A 42 8.89 5.84 -4.37
N ARG A 43 10.24 5.89 -4.37
CA ARG A 43 11.09 4.88 -3.74
C ARG A 43 10.83 4.73 -2.25
N ALA A 44 10.84 5.84 -1.51
CA ALA A 44 10.56 5.83 -0.09
C ALA A 44 9.15 5.29 0.22
N ILE A 45 8.14 5.70 -0.55
CA ILE A 45 6.76 5.18 -0.40
C ILE A 45 6.70 3.67 -0.67
N VAL A 46 7.32 3.20 -1.75
CA VAL A 46 7.34 1.77 -2.09
C VAL A 46 8.05 0.96 -1.01
N ASP A 47 9.15 1.45 -0.47
CA ASP A 47 9.88 0.74 0.60
C ASP A 47 9.04 0.62 1.88
N VAL A 48 8.31 1.68 2.28
CA VAL A 48 7.34 1.61 3.40
C VAL A 48 6.23 0.60 3.12
N VAL A 49 5.62 0.64 1.92
CA VAL A 49 4.53 -0.26 1.55
C VAL A 49 5.00 -1.71 1.50
N ARG A 50 6.20 -1.98 0.99
CA ARG A 50 6.78 -3.33 0.94
C ARG A 50 7.12 -3.84 2.34
N GLY A 51 7.69 -3.00 3.20
CA GLY A 51 7.90 -3.33 4.61
C GLY A 51 6.59 -3.66 5.33
N ALA A 52 5.51 -2.93 5.03
CA ALA A 52 4.19 -3.21 5.57
C ALA A 52 3.56 -4.53 5.05
N ARG A 53 4.08 -5.15 3.98
CA ARG A 53 3.66 -6.50 3.55
C ARG A 53 4.29 -7.61 4.39
N GLU A 54 5.41 -7.30 5.04
CA GLU A 54 6.14 -8.25 5.88
C GLU A 54 5.57 -8.29 7.31
N THR A 55 4.59 -7.44 7.63
CA THR A 55 3.90 -7.44 8.92
C THR A 55 2.65 -8.32 8.88
N ASP A 56 2.29 -8.94 10.01
CA ASP A 56 1.09 -9.79 10.16
C ASP A 56 -0.22 -8.97 10.27
N ALA A 57 -0.28 -7.82 9.60
CA ALA A 57 -1.33 -6.80 9.73
C ALA A 57 -2.71 -7.17 9.16
N GLY A 58 -2.93 -8.44 8.79
CA GLY A 58 -4.16 -8.94 8.19
C GLY A 58 -4.46 -8.47 6.76
N THR A 59 -3.87 -7.35 6.30
CA THR A 59 -3.96 -6.89 4.91
C THR A 59 -2.58 -6.79 4.28
N VAL A 60 -2.43 -7.36 3.08
CA VAL A 60 -1.19 -7.28 2.29
C VAL A 60 -1.34 -6.13 1.29
N PRO A 61 -0.72 -4.96 1.51
CA PRO A 61 -0.93 -3.80 0.66
C PRO A 61 -0.42 -4.06 -0.76
N THR A 62 -1.16 -3.60 -1.77
CA THR A 62 -0.77 -3.76 -3.19
C THR A 62 -0.09 -2.49 -3.71
N VAL A 63 0.37 -2.50 -4.98
CA VAL A 63 0.89 -1.28 -5.65
C VAL A 63 -0.11 -0.12 -5.62
N ARG A 64 -1.41 -0.39 -5.46
CA ARG A 64 -2.44 0.65 -5.30
C ARG A 64 -2.23 1.48 -4.04
N ALA A 65 -1.73 0.90 -2.95
CA ALA A 65 -1.42 1.64 -1.73
C ALA A 65 -0.31 2.67 -1.98
N SER A 66 0.76 2.27 -2.68
CA SER A 66 1.84 3.17 -3.08
C SER A 66 1.33 4.33 -3.95
N ILE A 67 0.44 4.03 -4.90
CA ILE A 67 -0.16 5.08 -5.77
C ILE A 67 -1.03 6.04 -4.94
N MET A 68 -1.83 5.54 -3.99
CA MET A 68 -2.69 6.39 -3.16
C MET A 68 -1.88 7.33 -2.27
N ILE A 69 -0.87 6.81 -1.56
CA ILE A 69 0.02 7.62 -0.73
C ILE A 69 0.73 8.68 -1.59
N ALA A 70 1.29 8.28 -2.75
CA ALA A 70 1.98 9.19 -3.64
C ALA A 70 1.06 10.31 -4.17
N ARG A 71 -0.17 9.98 -4.56
CA ARG A 71 -1.16 10.98 -4.98
C ARG A 71 -1.48 11.99 -3.89
N LEU A 72 -1.69 11.52 -2.65
CA LEU A 72 -1.97 12.40 -1.52
C LEU A 72 -0.78 13.31 -1.22
N VAL A 73 0.44 12.78 -1.25
CA VAL A 73 1.68 13.57 -1.09
C VAL A 73 1.76 14.67 -2.15
N SER A 74 1.57 14.32 -3.42
CA SER A 74 1.62 15.26 -4.54
C SER A 74 0.53 16.33 -4.46
N THR A 75 -0.73 15.92 -4.24
CA THR A 75 -1.89 16.82 -4.24
C THR A 75 -1.86 17.81 -3.09
N ASN A 76 -1.42 17.37 -1.91
CA ASN A 76 -1.42 18.17 -0.70
C ASN A 76 -0.07 18.87 -0.42
N GLY A 77 0.94 18.65 -1.28
CA GLY A 77 2.30 19.15 -1.06
C GLY A 77 2.90 18.66 0.27
N MET A 78 2.56 17.46 0.70
CA MET A 78 2.97 16.96 2.02
C MET A 78 4.47 16.66 2.05
N ARG A 79 5.13 17.11 3.12
CA ARG A 79 6.50 16.67 3.41
C ARG A 79 6.48 15.20 3.85
N MET A 80 7.18 14.35 3.12
CA MET A 80 7.42 12.96 3.52
C MET A 80 8.45 12.93 4.65
N SER A 81 7.98 12.80 5.89
CA SER A 81 8.84 12.71 7.07
C SER A 81 8.06 12.05 8.19
N SER A 82 8.74 11.24 9.00
CA SER A 82 8.17 10.69 10.24
C SER A 82 7.62 11.77 11.18
N SER A 83 8.19 12.97 11.19
CA SER A 83 7.72 14.10 12.01
C SER A 83 6.39 14.70 11.52
N ASN A 84 6.05 14.51 10.24
CA ASN A 84 4.83 15.07 9.66
C ASN A 84 3.60 14.21 10.02
N VAL A 85 2.76 14.75 10.89
CA VAL A 85 1.53 14.11 11.37
C VAL A 85 0.60 13.72 10.23
N ALA A 86 0.39 14.60 9.25
CA ALA A 86 -0.51 14.36 8.13
C ALA A 86 -0.01 13.21 7.23
N PHE A 87 1.31 13.12 7.04
CA PHE A 87 1.91 12.04 6.28
C PHE A 87 1.78 10.69 6.99
N ARG A 88 2.09 10.65 8.30
CA ARG A 88 1.90 9.42 9.11
C ARG A 88 0.45 8.94 9.07
N GLN A 89 -0.50 9.85 9.28
CA GLN A 89 -1.92 9.52 9.25
C GLN A 89 -2.34 8.98 7.88
N THR A 90 -1.86 9.61 6.80
CA THR A 90 -2.10 9.11 5.44
C THR A 90 -1.59 7.68 5.25
N CYS A 91 -0.39 7.36 5.74
CA CYS A 91 0.14 6.00 5.66
C CYS A 91 -0.70 5.02 6.49
N LEU A 92 -1.11 5.40 7.70
CA LEU A 92 -1.98 4.58 8.55
C LEU A 92 -3.34 4.34 7.90
N ASP A 93 -4.01 5.37 7.41
CA ASP A 93 -5.33 5.27 6.79
C ASP A 93 -5.31 4.34 5.56
N VAL A 94 -4.23 4.39 4.78
CA VAL A 94 -4.06 3.57 3.57
C VAL A 94 -3.63 2.14 3.89
N LEU A 95 -2.78 1.92 4.91
CA LEU A 95 -2.13 0.63 5.16
C LEU A 95 -2.77 -0.18 6.29
N ALA A 96 -3.39 0.47 7.29
CA ALA A 96 -4.16 -0.19 8.33
C ALA A 96 -5.61 -0.49 7.89
N GLY A 97 -5.99 -0.02 6.69
CA GLY A 97 -7.17 -0.49 5.97
C GLY A 97 -8.49 -0.24 6.69
N GLY A 98 -8.89 1.02 6.89
CA GLY A 98 -10.28 1.39 7.24
C GLY A 98 -10.91 0.57 8.37
N ALA A 99 -10.12 0.03 9.30
CA ALA A 99 -10.60 -0.82 10.36
C ALA A 99 -11.47 0.04 11.28
N ASP A 100 -12.71 -0.40 11.47
CA ASP A 100 -13.63 0.18 12.42
C ASP A 100 -12.97 0.21 13.81
N GLY A 101 -12.53 1.40 14.22
CA GLY A 101 -12.46 1.86 15.60
C GLY A 101 -11.40 1.31 16.55
N ASP A 102 -10.72 0.20 16.26
CA ASP A 102 -9.68 -0.32 17.16
C ASP A 102 -8.42 -0.68 16.36
N GLY A 103 -7.59 0.35 16.11
CA GLY A 103 -6.33 0.20 15.40
C GLY A 103 -5.38 -0.69 16.20
N ASP A 104 -4.82 -1.72 15.57
CA ASP A 104 -3.79 -2.55 16.20
C ASP A 104 -2.57 -1.66 16.58
N PRO A 105 -2.30 -1.44 17.87
CA PRO A 105 -1.18 -0.60 18.30
C PRO A 105 0.19 -1.17 17.89
N GLY A 106 0.25 -2.46 17.58
CA GLY A 106 1.45 -3.12 17.04
C GLY A 106 1.74 -2.67 15.60
N LEU A 107 0.70 -2.64 14.76
CA LEU A 107 0.79 -2.17 13.38
C LEU A 107 1.21 -0.71 13.29
N GLU A 108 0.63 0.16 14.12
CA GLU A 108 0.96 1.59 14.13
C GLU A 108 2.45 1.83 14.44
N LYS A 109 2.97 1.17 15.49
CA LYS A 109 4.39 1.26 15.86
C LYS A 109 5.31 0.72 14.77
N GLY A 110 4.95 -0.42 14.17
CA GLY A 110 5.70 -1.01 13.06
C GLY A 110 5.77 -0.07 11.86
N LEU A 111 4.64 0.55 11.50
CA LEU A 111 4.58 1.48 10.39
C LEU A 111 5.38 2.76 10.64
N ILE A 112 5.31 3.32 11.84
CA ILE A 112 6.12 4.50 12.21
C ILE A 112 7.61 4.18 12.07
N THR A 113 8.04 3.01 12.53
CA THR A 113 9.44 2.56 12.40
C THR A 113 9.86 2.44 10.92
N LEU A 114 8.97 1.94 10.06
CA LEU A 114 9.22 1.87 8.62
C LEU A 114 9.32 3.27 7.99
N ILE A 115 8.46 4.20 8.40
CA ILE A 115 8.50 5.58 7.93
C ILE A 115 9.83 6.23 8.35
N GLU A 116 10.25 6.11 9.60
CA GLU A 116 11.54 6.65 10.09
C GLU A 116 12.75 6.09 9.35
N LYS A 117 12.69 4.83 8.93
CA LYS A 117 13.77 4.18 8.18
C LYS A 117 13.88 4.68 6.74
N HIS A 118 12.77 5.09 6.13
CA HIS A 118 12.68 5.30 4.68
C HIS A 118 12.31 6.74 4.25
N CYS A 119 11.81 7.59 5.15
CA CYS A 119 11.34 8.97 4.89
C CYS A 119 11.90 9.98 5.91
#